data_AF-A0A519QLX9-F1
#
_entry.id   AF-A0A519QLX9-F1
#
_cell.length_a   1.000
_cell.length_b   1.000
_cell.length_c   1.000
_cell.angle_alpha   90.00
_cell.angle_beta   90.00
_cell.angle_gamma   90.00
#
_symmetry.space_group_name_H-M   'P 1'
#
loop_
_entity.id
_entity.type
_entity.pdbx_description
1 polymer ?
#
loop_
_entity_poly.entity_id
_entity_poly.type
_entity_poly.pdbx_seq_one_letter_code
_entity_poly.pdbx_strand_id
1 'polypeptide(L)'
;NVMASRGSVIPLFLKQIQTGQPLTITDPNMTRFLMSLEDAVDLVLFAFEHANPGDLFVNKAPAGTIRDLAQALKELCNADNEIKIIGTRHGEKLYETLCTREEMTKAEDMGEFYRIPADNRDLNYAQYFSEGEEEISVIEDYHSHNTEQQGVDGMKKLLSELPLIKREVFGDLTAIQYAG
;
A
#
# COMPACT_ATOMS: atom_id res chain seq x y z
N ASN A 1 0.09 -3.03 -2.97
CA ASN A 1 -1.09 -3.87 -3.21
C ASN A 1 -2.32 -2.99 -3.28
N VAL A 2 -3.17 -3.17 -4.29
CA VAL A 2 -4.47 -2.49 -4.35
C VAL A 2 -5.43 -3.18 -3.38
N MET A 3 -6.12 -2.37 -2.57
CA MET A 3 -7.11 -2.82 -1.59
C MET A 3 -8.27 -3.54 -2.30
N ALA A 4 -8.79 -4.59 -1.65
CA ALA A 4 -9.89 -5.42 -2.17
C ALA A 4 -9.64 -6.09 -3.54
N SER A 5 -8.39 -6.13 -4.02
CA SER A 5 -8.04 -6.87 -5.24
C SER A 5 -8.26 -8.38 -5.08
N ARG A 6 -8.51 -9.08 -6.19
CA ARG A 6 -8.84 -10.51 -6.19
C ARG A 6 -7.72 -11.34 -5.55
N GLY A 7 -8.09 -12.19 -4.58
CA GLY A 7 -7.14 -13.04 -3.86
C GLY A 7 -6.29 -12.31 -2.81
N SER A 8 -6.53 -11.02 -2.57
CA SER A 8 -5.88 -10.28 -1.48
C SER A 8 -6.47 -10.62 -0.11
N VAL A 9 -5.85 -10.05 0.94
CA VAL A 9 -6.21 -10.33 2.33
C VAL A 9 -7.60 -9.81 2.72
N ILE A 10 -8.08 -8.72 2.13
CA ILE A 10 -9.40 -8.14 2.46
C ILE A 10 -10.54 -9.09 2.07
N PRO A 11 -10.66 -9.58 0.81
CA PRO A 11 -11.65 -10.58 0.45
C PRO A 11 -11.51 -11.89 1.24
N LEU A 12 -10.28 -12.29 1.59
CA LEU A 12 -10.05 -13.47 2.40
C LEU A 12 -10.65 -13.31 3.81
N PHE A 13 -10.38 -12.19 4.48
CA PHE A 13 -10.91 -11.92 5.82
C PHE A 13 -12.43 -11.77 5.81
N LEU A 14 -13.01 -11.07 4.81
CA LEU A 14 -14.46 -11.01 4.66
C LEU A 14 -15.08 -12.41 4.51
N LYS A 15 -14.50 -13.27 3.67
CA LYS A 15 -14.97 -14.64 3.52
C LYS A 15 -14.84 -15.43 4.81
N GLN A 16 -13.74 -15.27 5.55
CA GLN A 16 -13.54 -15.92 6.85
C GLN A 16 -14.59 -15.46 7.86
N ILE A 17 -14.87 -14.16 7.94
CA ILE A 17 -15.93 -13.58 8.77
C ILE A 17 -17.28 -14.19 8.41
N GLN A 18 -17.68 -14.10 7.14
CA GLN A 18 -18.98 -14.58 6.63
C GLN A 18 -19.18 -16.10 6.83
N THR A 19 -18.10 -16.87 6.88
CA THR A 19 -18.13 -18.33 7.09
C THR A 19 -17.86 -18.76 8.53
N GLY A 20 -17.77 -17.80 9.47
CA GLY A 20 -17.49 -18.08 10.88
C GLY A 20 -16.11 -18.68 11.16
N GLN A 21 -15.16 -18.54 10.24
CA GLN A 21 -13.80 -19.05 10.38
C GLN A 21 -12.90 -18.02 11.09
N PRO A 22 -11.83 -18.46 11.77
CA PRO A 22 -10.82 -17.55 12.30
C PRO A 22 -10.14 -16.73 11.18
N LEU A 23 -9.83 -15.47 11.47
CA LEU A 23 -9.02 -14.62 10.59
C LEU A 23 -7.56 -15.04 10.72
N THR A 24 -6.97 -15.50 9.62
CA THR A 24 -5.59 -16.01 9.62
C THR A 24 -4.60 -14.88 9.32
N ILE A 25 -3.87 -14.43 10.33
CA ILE A 25 -2.83 -13.40 10.19
C ILE A 25 -1.46 -14.06 10.18
N THR A 26 -0.59 -13.66 9.25
CA THR A 26 0.79 -14.16 9.18
C THR A 26 1.63 -13.54 10.29
N ASP A 27 1.89 -12.24 10.20
CA ASP A 27 2.50 -11.43 11.25
C ASP A 27 1.63 -10.19 11.51
N PRO A 28 1.19 -9.96 12.75
CA PRO A 28 0.33 -8.81 13.08
C PRO A 28 1.03 -7.45 12.90
N ASN A 29 2.36 -7.40 12.94
CA ASN A 29 3.15 -6.17 12.83
C ASN A 29 3.51 -5.85 11.38
N MET A 30 3.16 -6.71 10.42
CA MET A 30 3.35 -6.38 9.00
C MET A 30 2.56 -5.14 8.64
N THR A 31 3.20 -4.21 7.93
CA THR A 31 2.54 -3.02 7.37
C THR A 31 2.40 -3.14 5.87
N ARG A 32 1.30 -2.61 5.32
CA ARG A 32 1.09 -2.52 3.88
C ARG A 32 0.53 -1.15 3.55
N PHE A 33 0.96 -0.59 2.44
CA PHE A 33 0.35 0.61 1.86
C PHE A 33 -1.12 0.34 1.52
N LEU A 34 -1.97 1.31 1.84
CA LEU A 34 -3.40 1.29 1.65
C LEU A 34 -3.73 2.16 0.44
N MET A 35 -3.90 1.51 -0.71
CA MET A 35 -4.18 2.17 -1.98
C MET A 35 -5.43 1.57 -2.60
N SER A 36 -6.42 2.40 -2.91
CA SER A 36 -7.63 1.98 -3.61
C SER A 36 -7.35 1.71 -5.09
N LEU A 37 -8.32 1.12 -5.81
CA LEU A 37 -8.19 0.97 -7.26
C LEU A 37 -8.24 2.34 -7.96
N GLU A 38 -9.03 3.27 -7.43
CA GLU A 38 -9.14 4.64 -7.95
C GLU A 38 -7.79 5.35 -7.82
N ASP A 39 -7.13 5.26 -6.65
CA ASP A 39 -5.80 5.84 -6.42
C ASP A 39 -4.74 5.30 -7.40
N ALA A 40 -4.85 4.02 -7.78
CA ALA A 40 -3.96 3.40 -8.75
C ALA A 40 -4.23 3.88 -10.19
N VAL A 41 -5.50 4.11 -10.53
CA VAL A 41 -5.88 4.72 -11.81
C VAL A 41 -5.43 6.17 -11.87
N ASP A 42 -5.61 6.93 -10.80
CA ASP A 42 -5.18 8.33 -10.69
C ASP A 42 -3.67 8.46 -10.84
N LEU A 43 -2.88 7.55 -10.25
CA LEU A 43 -1.44 7.48 -10.47
C LEU A 43 -1.08 7.32 -11.96
N VAL A 44 -1.77 6.42 -12.67
CA VAL A 44 -1.52 6.17 -14.10
C VAL A 44 -1.89 7.39 -14.93
N LEU A 45 -3.03 8.03 -14.66
CA LEU A 45 -3.46 9.25 -15.35
C LEU A 45 -2.52 10.42 -15.07
N PHE A 46 -2.10 10.59 -13.83
CA PHE A 46 -1.16 11.63 -13.44
C PHE A 46 0.18 11.45 -14.16
N ALA A 47 0.73 10.24 -14.16
CA ALA A 47 1.95 9.93 -14.90
C ALA A 47 1.77 10.13 -16.41
N PHE A 48 0.63 9.76 -16.99
CA PHE A 48 0.34 9.97 -18.40
C PHE A 48 0.41 11.46 -18.80
N GLU A 49 -0.05 12.36 -17.92
CA GLU A 49 -0.05 13.80 -18.18
C GLU A 49 1.29 14.49 -17.87
N HIS A 50 2.06 14.00 -16.88
CA HIS A 50 3.19 14.74 -16.32
C HIS A 50 4.56 14.05 -16.49
N ALA A 51 4.62 12.80 -16.95
CA ALA A 51 5.87 12.06 -17.03
C ALA A 51 6.72 12.45 -18.24
N ASN A 52 8.03 12.52 -18.01
CA ASN A 52 9.03 12.50 -19.06
C ASN A 52 9.53 11.06 -19.31
N PRO A 53 10.16 10.79 -20.47
CA PRO A 53 10.76 9.50 -20.74
C PRO A 53 11.76 9.08 -19.64
N GLY A 54 11.47 7.94 -19.00
CA GLY A 54 12.31 7.36 -17.96
C GLY A 54 11.90 7.68 -16.52
N ASP A 55 10.94 8.59 -16.31
CA ASP A 55 10.44 8.90 -14.97
C ASP A 55 9.71 7.70 -14.35
N LEU A 56 9.91 7.50 -13.05
CA LEU A 56 9.09 6.63 -12.22
C LEU A 56 8.18 7.50 -11.34
N PHE A 57 6.91 7.12 -11.24
CA PHE A 57 5.96 7.79 -10.36
C PHE A 57 5.51 6.87 -9.23
N VAL A 58 5.46 7.41 -8.02
CA VAL A 58 5.03 6.72 -6.82
C VAL A 58 3.96 7.54 -6.12
N ASN A 59 2.84 6.90 -5.77
CA ASN A 59 1.78 7.51 -4.98
C ASN A 59 2.14 7.50 -3.48
N LYS A 60 1.98 8.65 -2.82
CA LYS A 60 2.13 8.79 -1.37
C LYS A 60 0.92 8.22 -0.63
N ALA A 61 0.88 6.90 -0.50
CA ALA A 61 -0.18 6.23 0.22
C ALA A 61 0.10 6.14 1.73
N PRO A 62 -0.92 6.22 2.59
CA PRO A 62 -0.80 5.80 3.99
C PRO A 62 -0.63 4.28 4.08
N ALA A 63 -0.28 3.77 5.25
CA ALA A 63 -0.17 2.35 5.52
C ALA A 63 -0.90 1.96 6.80
N GLY A 64 -1.05 0.66 7.05
CA GLY A 64 -1.54 0.17 8.34
C GLY A 64 -1.10 -1.27 8.58
N THR A 65 -1.22 -1.71 9.83
CA THR A 65 -0.83 -3.06 10.21
C THR A 65 -1.89 -4.08 9.78
N ILE A 66 -1.46 -5.32 9.52
CA ILE A 66 -2.40 -6.42 9.24
C ILE A 66 -3.32 -6.69 10.44
N ARG A 67 -2.84 -6.42 11.67
CA ARG A 67 -3.67 -6.47 12.88
C ARG A 67 -4.81 -5.46 12.84
N ASP A 68 -4.50 -4.20 12.57
CA ASP A 68 -5.51 -3.13 12.54
C ASP A 68 -6.50 -3.35 11.40
N LEU A 69 -6.03 -3.88 10.27
CA LEU A 69 -6.89 -4.29 9.17
C LEU A 69 -7.90 -5.36 9.57
N ALA A 70 -7.44 -6.43 10.23
CA ALA A 70 -8.31 -7.50 10.71
C ALA A 70 -9.33 -6.98 11.74
N GLN A 71 -8.87 -6.14 12.68
CA GLN A 71 -9.73 -5.55 13.71
C GLN A 71 -10.78 -4.61 13.10
N ALA A 72 -10.39 -3.75 12.14
CA ALA A 72 -11.30 -2.85 11.45
C ALA A 72 -12.40 -3.61 10.70
N LEU A 73 -12.06 -4.69 9.99
CA LEU A 73 -13.04 -5.52 9.29
C LEU A 73 -14.00 -6.22 10.27
N LYS A 74 -13.48 -6.77 11.38
CA LYS A 74 -14.34 -7.35 12.43
C LYS A 74 -15.35 -6.33 12.98
N GLU A 75 -14.90 -5.12 13.27
CA GLU A 75 -15.77 -4.05 13.78
C GLU A 75 -16.82 -3.63 12.75
N LEU A 76 -16.43 -3.42 11.49
CA LEU A 76 -17.37 -3.07 10.42
C LEU A 76 -18.44 -4.14 10.20
N CYS A 77 -18.06 -5.41 10.31
CA CYS A 77 -18.98 -6.53 10.14
C CYS A 77 -19.74 -6.91 11.44
N ASN A 78 -19.51 -6.21 12.56
CA ASN A 78 -20.02 -6.60 13.88
C ASN A 78 -19.72 -8.07 14.23
N ALA A 79 -18.50 -8.52 13.93
CA ALA A 79 -18.08 -9.92 14.00
C ALA A 79 -17.08 -10.17 15.14
N ASP A 80 -17.20 -11.32 15.82
CA ASP A 80 -16.34 -11.68 16.96
C ASP A 80 -15.27 -12.73 16.62
N ASN A 81 -15.17 -13.15 15.34
CA ASN A 81 -14.27 -14.20 14.85
C ASN A 81 -12.87 -14.16 15.49
N GLU A 82 -12.36 -15.32 15.92
CA GLU A 82 -11.01 -15.46 16.46
C GLU A 82 -9.95 -14.97 15.46
N ILE A 83 -8.88 -14.34 15.94
CA ILE A 83 -7.69 -14.04 15.14
C ILE A 83 -6.65 -15.11 15.42
N LYS A 84 -6.25 -15.86 14.39
CA LYS A 84 -5.25 -16.92 14.48
C LYS A 84 -3.95 -16.49 13.81
N ILE A 85 -2.86 -16.42 14.58
CA ILE A 85 -1.53 -16.16 14.04
C ILE A 85 -0.96 -17.45 13.46
N ILE A 86 -0.67 -17.45 12.15
CA ILE A 86 -0.15 -18.61 11.42
C ILE A 86 1.34 -18.51 11.10
N GLY A 87 1.97 -17.36 11.39
CA GLY A 87 3.37 -17.09 11.12
C GLY A 87 3.62 -16.56 9.70
N THR A 88 4.76 -15.90 9.52
CA THR A 88 5.21 -15.34 8.24
C THR A 88 5.39 -16.42 7.18
N ARG A 89 4.78 -16.23 6.00
CA ARG A 89 4.96 -17.16 4.88
C ARG A 89 6.30 -16.87 4.18
N HIS A 90 6.82 -17.87 3.47
CA HIS A 90 8.07 -17.71 2.74
C HIS A 90 7.97 -16.57 1.70
N GLY A 91 8.94 -15.66 1.72
CA GLY A 91 9.02 -14.53 0.78
C GLY A 91 8.20 -13.30 1.18
N GLU A 92 7.45 -13.33 2.29
CA GLU A 92 6.77 -12.12 2.79
C GLU A 92 7.72 -11.20 3.54
N LYS A 93 7.64 -9.90 3.24
CA LYS A 93 8.38 -8.86 3.96
C LYS A 93 7.54 -8.31 5.11
N LEU A 94 8.22 -7.82 6.15
CA LEU A 94 7.57 -7.13 7.27
C LEU A 94 6.92 -5.81 6.80
N TYR A 95 7.58 -5.09 5.90
CA TYR A 95 7.09 -3.87 5.26
C TYR A 95 7.45 -3.87 3.77
N GLU A 96 6.73 -3.06 3.00
CA GLU A 96 7.00 -2.86 1.57
C GLU A 96 7.72 -1.53 1.37
N THR A 97 8.69 -1.50 0.45
CA THR A 97 9.39 -0.27 0.04
C THR A 97 8.83 0.20 -1.29
N LEU A 98 8.44 1.47 -1.39
CA LEU A 98 7.98 2.09 -2.65
C LEU A 98 9.10 2.87 -3.35
N CYS A 99 9.98 3.52 -2.58
CA CYS A 99 11.18 4.15 -3.12
C CYS A 99 12.36 3.77 -2.24
N THR A 100 13.42 3.28 -2.86
CA THR A 100 14.72 3.11 -2.22
C THR A 100 15.32 4.46 -1.88
N ARG A 101 16.28 4.48 -0.98
CA ARG A 101 17.06 5.66 -0.62
C ARG A 101 17.66 6.38 -1.83
N GLU A 102 18.22 5.63 -2.78
CA GLU A 102 18.82 6.23 -4.00
C GLU A 102 17.77 6.93 -4.86
N GLU A 103 16.59 6.34 -4.99
CA GLU A 103 15.46 6.94 -5.70
C GLU A 103 14.95 8.17 -4.95
N MET A 104 14.86 8.12 -3.61
CA MET A 104 14.45 9.25 -2.77
C MET A 104 15.41 10.44 -2.86
N THR A 105 16.71 10.23 -3.04
CA THR A 105 17.68 11.32 -3.25
C THR A 105 17.34 12.14 -4.50
N LYS A 106 16.77 11.50 -5.52
CA LYS A 106 16.41 12.15 -6.81
C LYS A 106 14.93 12.53 -6.86
N ALA A 107 14.14 12.12 -5.88
CA ALA A 107 12.69 12.26 -5.91
C ALA A 107 12.27 13.73 -5.83
N GLU A 108 11.38 14.12 -6.72
CA GLU A 108 10.70 15.41 -6.71
C GLU A 108 9.30 15.25 -6.12
N ASP A 109 8.99 16.11 -5.14
CA ASP A 109 7.68 16.16 -4.52
C ASP A 109 6.68 16.87 -5.45
N MET A 110 5.66 16.14 -5.92
CA MET A 110 4.60 16.63 -6.79
C MET A 110 3.23 16.65 -6.09
N GLY A 111 3.21 16.87 -4.77
CA GLY A 111 1.99 16.83 -3.96
C GLY A 111 1.67 15.40 -3.52
N GLU A 112 0.66 14.78 -4.11
CA GLU A 112 0.24 13.39 -3.78
C GLU A 112 1.20 12.32 -4.34
N PHE A 113 2.15 12.73 -5.19
CA PHE A 113 3.07 11.84 -5.89
C PHE A 113 4.53 12.24 -5.68
N TYR A 114 5.41 11.25 -5.74
CA TYR A 114 6.83 11.45 -6.01
C TYR A 114 7.12 11.14 -7.47
N ARG A 115 7.92 11.99 -8.12
CA ARG A 115 8.54 11.72 -9.41
C ARG A 115 10.01 11.43 -9.22
N ILE A 116 10.46 10.28 -9.66
CA ILE A 116 11.86 9.88 -9.64
C ILE A 116 12.36 9.95 -11.09
N PRO A 117 13.10 10.99 -11.47
CA PRO A 117 13.58 11.14 -12.83
C PRO A 117 14.60 10.06 -13.17
N ALA A 118 14.63 9.66 -14.44
CA ALA A 118 15.71 8.80 -14.93
C ALA A 118 17.07 9.46 -14.73
N ASP A 119 18.07 8.68 -14.34
CA ASP A 119 19.46 9.14 -14.28
C ASP A 119 20.00 9.27 -15.72
N ASN A 120 19.73 10.41 -16.33
CA ASN A 120 20.14 10.72 -17.70
C ASN A 120 21.52 11.42 -17.74
N ARG A 121 22.36 11.26 -16.72
CA ARG A 121 23.71 11.82 -16.67
C ARG A 121 24.67 10.99 -17.54
N ASP A 122 24.60 11.19 -18.85
CA ASP A 122 25.60 10.86 -19.89
C ASP A 122 26.55 9.68 -19.59
N LEU A 123 26.03 8.46 -19.37
CA LEU A 123 26.83 7.23 -19.20
C LEU A 123 28.04 7.38 -18.26
N ASN A 124 27.96 8.31 -17.29
CA ASN A 124 29.16 8.74 -16.56
C ASN A 124 29.38 7.81 -15.36
N TYR A 125 30.14 6.74 -15.60
CA TYR A 125 30.49 5.75 -14.59
C TYR A 125 31.27 6.33 -13.40
N ALA A 126 31.84 7.54 -13.49
CA ALA A 126 32.67 8.13 -12.44
C ALA A 126 31.95 8.29 -11.08
N GLN A 127 30.63 8.49 -11.08
CA GLN A 127 29.86 8.63 -9.83
C GLN A 127 29.59 7.30 -9.11
N TYR A 128 29.74 6.16 -9.80
CA TYR A 128 29.66 4.84 -9.17
C TYR A 128 31.01 4.37 -8.61
N PHE A 129 32.13 5.03 -8.97
CA PHE A 129 33.49 4.56 -8.65
C PHE A 129 34.37 5.57 -7.90
N SER A 130 34.15 6.89 -8.01
CA SER A 130 35.13 7.91 -7.56
C SER A 130 34.58 9.11 -6.79
N GLU A 131 33.29 9.45 -6.89
CA GLU A 131 32.68 10.59 -6.20
C GLU A 131 31.42 10.14 -5.48
N GLY A 132 31.41 10.16 -4.13
CA GLY A 132 30.23 9.87 -3.33
C GLY A 132 29.56 11.16 -2.86
N GLU A 133 28.23 11.22 -2.90
CA GLU A 133 27.45 12.32 -2.31
C GLU A 133 27.26 12.05 -0.80
N GLU A 134 27.79 12.92 0.07
CA GLU A 134 27.70 12.77 1.54
C GLU A 134 26.25 12.81 2.06
N GLU A 135 25.33 13.45 1.33
CA GLU A 135 23.90 13.58 1.69
C GLU A 135 23.13 12.25 1.66
N ILE A 136 23.63 11.23 0.94
CA ILE A 136 23.01 9.89 0.86
C ILE A 136 22.89 9.23 2.25
N SER A 137 23.72 9.62 3.22
CA SER A 137 23.74 9.00 4.54
C SER A 137 22.53 9.34 5.44
N VAL A 138 21.77 10.40 5.11
CA VAL A 138 20.67 10.91 5.96
C VAL A 138 19.28 10.54 5.42
N ILE A 139 19.19 10.22 4.12
CA ILE A 139 17.92 9.86 3.46
C ILE A 139 17.61 8.40 3.75
N GLU A 140 16.37 8.09 4.11
CA GLU A 140 15.89 6.71 4.30
C GLU A 140 15.05 6.25 3.10
N ASP A 141 14.85 4.94 2.98
CA ASP A 141 13.87 4.37 2.05
C ASP A 141 12.46 4.91 2.37
N TYR A 142 11.62 5.15 1.37
CA TYR A 142 10.19 5.37 1.56
C TYR A 142 9.45 4.03 1.58
N HIS A 143 8.90 3.65 2.74
CA HIS A 143 8.35 2.33 2.97
C HIS A 143 7.15 2.33 3.92
N SER A 144 6.40 1.23 3.99
CA SER A 144 5.11 1.20 4.70
C SER A 144 5.21 1.37 6.21
N HIS A 145 6.41 1.34 6.82
CA HIS A 145 6.60 1.65 8.24
C HIS A 145 6.81 3.12 8.58
N ASN A 146 7.28 3.95 7.63
CA ASN A 146 7.62 5.36 7.88
C ASN A 146 6.67 6.34 7.19
N THR A 147 5.68 5.84 6.44
CA THR A 147 4.54 6.65 6.00
C THR A 147 3.51 6.82 7.13
N GLU A 148 2.50 7.66 6.89
CA GLU A 148 1.36 7.84 7.79
C GLU A 148 0.68 6.50 8.11
N GLN A 149 0.62 6.17 9.40
CA GLN A 149 0.00 4.94 9.88
C GLN A 149 -1.47 5.15 10.24
N GLN A 150 -2.35 4.39 9.59
CA GLN A 150 -3.76 4.30 9.90
C GLN A 150 -3.99 3.22 10.95
N GLY A 151 -4.44 3.64 12.13
CA GLY A 151 -5.02 2.73 13.12
C GLY A 151 -6.39 2.22 12.70
N VAL A 152 -7.05 1.48 13.59
CA VAL A 152 -8.36 0.85 13.33
C VAL A 152 -9.41 1.83 12.79
N ASP A 153 -9.54 3.03 13.38
CA ASP A 153 -10.56 4.00 12.94
C ASP A 153 -10.27 4.59 11.55
N GLY A 154 -9.01 4.90 11.24
CA GLY A 154 -8.61 5.36 9.91
C GLY A 154 -8.81 4.28 8.86
N MET A 155 -8.43 3.04 9.19
CA MET A 155 -8.66 1.87 8.36
C MET A 155 -10.15 1.66 8.05
N LYS A 156 -11.04 1.80 9.06
CA LYS A 156 -12.49 1.69 8.84
C LYS A 156 -13.00 2.71 7.84
N LYS A 157 -12.52 3.96 7.89
CA LYS A 157 -12.91 5.01 6.93
C LYS A 157 -12.49 4.62 5.51
N LEU A 158 -11.23 4.23 5.31
CA LEU A 158 -10.71 3.82 4.00
C LEU A 158 -11.45 2.58 3.45
N LEU A 159 -11.64 1.56 4.29
CA LEU A 159 -12.36 0.34 3.91
C LEU A 159 -13.81 0.63 3.52
N SER A 160 -14.48 1.55 4.23
CA SER A 160 -15.88 1.88 3.98
C SER A 160 -16.12 2.49 2.61
N GLU A 161 -15.09 3.07 1.98
CA GLU A 161 -15.18 3.61 0.63
C GLU A 161 -15.07 2.55 -0.47
N LEU A 162 -14.49 1.38 -0.17
CA LEU A 162 -14.26 0.32 -1.15
C LEU A 162 -15.59 -0.29 -1.64
N PRO A 163 -15.80 -0.43 -2.97
CA PRO A 163 -17.02 -1.00 -3.52
C PRO A 163 -17.36 -2.40 -2.97
N LEU A 164 -16.34 -3.23 -2.73
CA LEU A 164 -16.51 -4.55 -2.12
C LEU A 164 -17.13 -4.46 -0.72
N ILE A 165 -16.65 -3.53 0.11
CA ILE A 165 -17.14 -3.35 1.50
C ILE A 165 -18.54 -2.75 1.49
N LYS A 166 -18.76 -1.72 0.66
CA LYS A 166 -20.09 -1.12 0.46
C LYS A 166 -21.14 -2.17 0.12
N ARG A 167 -20.82 -3.11 -0.76
CA ARG A 167 -21.74 -4.19 -1.13
C ARG A 167 -21.88 -5.26 -0.05
N GLU A 168 -20.76 -5.85 0.40
CA GLU A 168 -20.77 -7.05 1.25
C GLU A 168 -21.10 -6.76 2.73
N VAL A 169 -20.85 -5.53 3.20
CA VAL A 169 -21.04 -5.14 4.60
C VAL A 169 -22.22 -4.18 4.75
N PHE A 170 -22.35 -3.20 3.87
CA PHE A 170 -23.42 -2.19 3.98
C PHE A 170 -24.63 -2.47 3.08
N GLY A 171 -24.59 -3.49 2.22
CA GLY A 171 -25.69 -3.87 1.34
C GLY A 171 -25.96 -2.90 0.19
N ASP A 172 -25.01 -2.02 -0.15
CA ASP A 172 -25.13 -1.11 -1.28
C ASP A 172 -24.87 -1.84 -2.60
N LEU A 173 -25.96 -2.19 -3.28
CA LEU A 173 -25.94 -2.89 -4.57
C LEU A 173 -25.61 -1.97 -5.76
N THR A 174 -25.51 -0.65 -5.54
CA THR A 174 -25.14 0.30 -6.60
C THR A 174 -23.62 0.43 -6.75
N ALA A 175 -22.85 -0.04 -5.77
CA ALA A 175 -21.40 -0.05 -5.80
C ALA A 175 -20.89 -0.98 -6.92
N ILE A 176 -20.30 -0.37 -7.96
CA ILE A 176 -19.71 -1.10 -9.08
C ILE A 176 -18.43 -1.79 -8.59
N GLN A 177 -18.45 -3.12 -8.54
CA GLN A 177 -17.22 -3.87 -8.33
C GLN A 177 -16.53 -4.07 -9.69
N TYR A 178 -15.38 -3.43 -9.86
CA TYR A 178 -14.52 -3.69 -11.01
C TYR A 178 -13.99 -5.13 -10.93
N ALA A 179 -14.20 -5.90 -12.00
CA ALA A 179 -13.59 -7.22 -12.14
C ALA A 179 -12.09 -7.03 -12.39
N GLY A 180 -11.28 -7.35 -11.39
CA GLY A 180 -9.83 -7.52 -11.51
C GLY A 180 -9.45 -8.93 -11.93
#